data_AF-A0A957M741-F1
#
_entry.id   AF-A0A957M741-F1
#
_cell.length_a   1.000
_cell.length_b   1.000
_cell.length_c   1.000
_cell.angle_alpha   90.00
_cell.angle_beta   90.00
_cell.angle_gamma   90.00
#
_symmetry.space_group_name_H-M   'P 1'
#
loop_
_entity.id
_entity.type
_entity.pdbx_description
1 polymer ?
#
loop_
_entity_poly.entity_id
_entity_poly.type
_entity_poly.pdbx_seq_one_letter_code
_entity_poly.pdbx_strand_id
1 'polypeptide(L)'
;LPGGTANVMSVELGIPGKIEDALRVAADPASTVRAVDLGTVNKQKFVLRVSLGLEAAMVAGADREAKDRYGVLAYLWSAVQNLAQSQPARYTLTVDGKKIEAEGLTCIVANSGNMGQAGLNLIPGIAVDDGLLDVIVIGQEKLKGFFAAAGSILGLASVQPEQRTARYAELGQEMRSTIQYWQAKQVAVTATPRQRMQSDGELLEATNVHCAIEPGALRVVVPAG
;
A
#
# COMPACT_ATOMS: atom_id res chain seq x y z
N LEU A 1 11.18 14.35 5.96
CA LEU A 1 11.04 14.19 7.42
C LEU A 1 9.65 13.59 7.72
N PRO A 2 9.53 12.65 8.67
CA PRO A 2 8.27 11.98 9.00
C PRO A 2 7.38 12.85 9.91
N GLY A 3 6.61 13.76 9.31
CA GLY A 3 5.69 14.65 10.03
C GLY A 3 4.22 14.25 9.98
N GLY A 4 3.87 13.19 9.26
CA GLY A 4 2.50 12.70 9.11
C GLY A 4 2.14 11.60 10.13
N THR A 5 0.90 11.12 10.09
CA THR A 5 0.42 10.08 11.01
C THR A 5 1.01 8.69 10.71
N ALA A 6 1.12 8.32 9.43
CA ALA A 6 1.55 6.98 9.03
C ALA A 6 3.01 6.91 8.54
N ASN A 7 3.53 7.99 7.95
CA ASN A 7 4.91 8.10 7.43
C ASN A 7 5.39 6.87 6.63
N VAL A 8 4.52 6.27 5.82
CA VAL A 8 4.74 4.95 5.19
C VAL A 8 6.07 4.90 4.43
N MET A 9 6.37 5.89 3.60
CA MET A 9 7.63 5.92 2.84
C MET A 9 8.87 6.12 3.74
N SER A 10 8.73 6.77 4.90
CA SER A 10 9.82 6.83 5.89
C SER A 10 10.08 5.45 6.49
N VAL A 11 9.02 4.72 6.83
CA VAL A 11 9.13 3.34 7.34
C VAL A 11 9.74 2.42 6.30
N GLU A 12 9.30 2.52 5.05
CA GLU A 12 9.80 1.72 3.92
C GLU A 12 11.30 1.93 3.67
N LEU A 13 11.77 3.16 3.82
CA LEU A 13 13.18 3.51 3.63
C LEU A 13 14.02 3.38 4.91
N GLY A 14 13.45 2.89 6.01
CA GLY A 14 14.13 2.76 7.31
C GLY A 14 14.46 4.09 7.99
N ILE A 15 13.84 5.20 7.57
CA ILE A 15 14.03 6.51 8.17
C ILE A 15 13.39 6.52 9.58
N PRO A 16 14.13 6.93 10.63
CA PRO A 16 13.61 6.96 12.00
C PRO A 16 12.34 7.80 12.14
N GLY A 17 11.37 7.32 12.91
CA GLY A 17 10.08 8.02 13.10
C GLY A 17 10.15 9.28 13.97
N LYS A 18 11.17 9.44 14.80
CA LYS A 18 11.40 10.68 15.56
C LYS A 18 12.01 11.74 14.66
N ILE A 19 11.47 12.95 14.68
CA ILE A 19 11.91 14.04 13.79
C ILE A 19 13.38 14.36 14.02
N GLU A 20 13.86 14.35 15.27
CA GLU A 20 15.25 14.63 15.62
C GLU A 20 16.20 13.57 15.04
N ASP A 21 15.81 12.30 15.08
CA ASP A 21 16.61 11.20 14.52
C ASP A 21 16.61 11.24 12.99
N ALA A 22 15.46 11.55 12.36
CA ALA A 22 15.38 11.76 10.92
C ALA A 22 16.22 12.96 10.45
N LEU A 23 16.29 14.04 11.25
CA LEU A 23 17.15 15.18 10.98
C LEU A 23 18.63 14.82 11.08
N ARG A 24 19.02 13.98 12.06
CA ARG A 24 20.38 13.46 12.15
C ARG A 24 20.74 12.70 10.88
N VAL A 25 19.88 11.79 10.42
CA VAL A 25 20.09 11.08 9.14
C VAL A 25 20.22 12.06 7.98
N ALA A 26 19.35 13.07 7.88
CA ALA A 26 19.40 14.02 6.78
C ALA A 26 20.68 14.87 6.73
N ALA A 27 21.31 15.12 7.89
CA ALA A 27 22.50 15.96 8.02
C ALA A 27 23.81 15.16 8.12
N ASP A 28 23.75 13.84 8.37
CA ASP A 28 24.91 12.98 8.54
C ASP A 28 25.60 12.70 7.18
N PRO A 29 26.88 13.08 7.01
CA PRO A 29 27.65 12.77 5.80
C PRO A 29 27.81 11.27 5.52
N ALA A 30 27.64 10.41 6.53
CA ALA A 30 27.67 8.95 6.37
C ALA A 30 26.35 8.39 5.78
N SER A 31 25.27 9.16 5.76
CA SER A 31 24.00 8.73 5.16
C SER A 31 24.13 8.46 3.67
N THR A 32 23.28 7.57 3.17
CA THR A 32 23.27 7.18 1.75
C THR A 32 22.11 7.81 1.01
N VAL A 33 22.25 7.95 -0.32
CA VAL A 33 21.15 8.42 -1.18
C VAL A 33 20.64 7.27 -2.03
N ARG A 34 19.41 6.84 -1.77
CA ARG A 34 18.71 5.83 -2.58
C ARG A 34 17.93 6.48 -3.72
N ALA A 35 17.94 5.81 -4.87
CA ALA A 35 16.98 6.08 -5.92
C ALA A 35 15.68 5.34 -5.59
N VAL A 36 14.56 6.02 -5.74
CA VAL A 36 13.22 5.50 -5.49
C VAL A 36 12.38 5.79 -6.73
N ASP A 37 11.66 4.78 -7.19
CA ASP A 37 10.77 4.87 -8.32
C ASP A 37 9.52 5.67 -7.95
N LEU A 38 8.95 6.36 -8.94
CA LEU A 38 7.68 7.04 -8.78
C LEU A 38 6.66 6.45 -9.74
N GLY A 39 5.46 6.19 -9.22
CA GLY A 39 4.31 5.93 -10.07
C GLY A 39 3.75 7.22 -10.65
N THR A 40 3.14 7.13 -11.81
CA THR A 40 2.26 8.16 -12.37
C THR A 40 0.86 7.58 -12.50
N VAL A 41 -0.18 8.38 -12.26
CA VAL A 41 -1.59 8.05 -12.51
C VAL A 41 -2.25 9.25 -13.17
N ASN A 42 -2.77 9.08 -14.38
CA ASN A 42 -3.47 10.15 -15.12
C ASN A 42 -2.71 11.50 -15.10
N LYS A 43 -1.37 11.47 -15.21
CA LYS A 43 -0.40 12.60 -15.16
C LYS A 43 -0.02 13.13 -13.78
N GLN A 44 -0.59 12.61 -12.69
CA GLN A 44 -0.16 12.93 -11.33
C GLN A 44 0.84 11.90 -10.84
N LYS A 45 1.79 12.28 -9.98
CA LYS A 45 2.76 11.35 -9.41
C LYS A 45 2.23 10.77 -8.10
N PHE A 46 2.55 9.50 -7.85
CA PHE A 46 2.32 8.84 -6.58
C PHE A 46 3.57 8.08 -6.15
N VAL A 47 3.75 7.97 -4.85
CA VAL A 47 4.92 7.36 -4.20
C VAL A 47 4.55 6.01 -3.61
N LEU A 48 3.33 5.83 -3.11
CA LEU A 48 2.90 4.60 -2.45
C LEU A 48 2.07 3.73 -3.38
N ARG A 49 0.85 4.16 -3.71
CA ARG A 49 -0.10 3.32 -4.44
C ARG A 49 -1.35 4.09 -4.89
N VAL A 50 -1.97 3.54 -5.92
CA VAL A 50 -3.32 3.87 -6.39
C VAL A 50 -4.23 2.68 -6.10
N SER A 51 -5.49 2.92 -5.73
CA SER A 51 -6.43 1.81 -5.58
C SER A 51 -7.88 2.18 -5.89
N LEU A 52 -8.65 1.15 -6.21
CA LEU A 52 -10.06 1.18 -6.55
C LEU A 52 -10.83 0.25 -5.62
N GLY A 53 -12.01 0.68 -5.18
CA GLY A 53 -12.91 -0.12 -4.35
C GLY A 53 -12.68 0.10 -2.85
N LEU A 54 -12.45 -0.98 -2.10
CA LEU A 54 -12.40 -0.99 -0.64
C LEU A 54 -11.50 0.11 -0.05
N GLU A 55 -10.24 0.20 -0.48
CA GLU A 55 -9.28 1.14 0.10
C GLU A 55 -9.67 2.60 -0.19
N ALA A 56 -10.14 2.90 -1.40
CA ALA A 56 -10.67 4.22 -1.72
C ALA A 56 -11.95 4.57 -0.93
N ALA A 57 -12.80 3.57 -0.63
CA ALA A 57 -13.94 3.77 0.25
C ALA A 57 -13.53 4.07 1.71
N MET A 58 -12.46 3.44 2.21
CA MET A 58 -11.90 3.76 3.52
C MET A 58 -11.31 5.17 3.56
N VAL A 59 -10.64 5.62 2.49
CA VAL A 59 -10.16 7.01 2.38
C VAL A 59 -11.33 7.99 2.39
N ALA A 60 -12.40 7.72 1.64
CA ALA A 60 -13.59 8.58 1.62
C ALA A 60 -14.31 8.65 2.98
N GLY A 61 -14.28 7.56 3.75
CA GLY A 61 -14.87 7.47 5.09
C GLY A 61 -13.91 7.80 6.23
N ALA A 62 -12.71 8.34 5.93
CA ALA A 62 -11.67 8.60 6.91
C ALA A 62 -12.09 9.68 7.92
N ASP A 63 -12.46 9.24 9.12
CA ASP A 63 -12.58 10.10 10.29
C ASP A 63 -11.21 10.23 10.97
N ARG A 64 -10.68 11.45 10.99
CA ARG A 64 -9.37 11.77 11.58
C ARG A 64 -9.37 11.50 13.09
N GLU A 65 -10.49 11.75 13.78
CA GLU A 65 -10.60 11.51 15.21
C GLU A 65 -10.57 10.01 15.54
N ALA A 66 -11.22 9.18 14.70
CA ALA A 66 -11.19 7.73 14.87
C ALA A 66 -9.79 7.14 14.62
N LYS A 67 -9.04 7.66 13.63
CA LYS A 67 -7.66 7.24 13.35
C LYS A 67 -6.73 7.57 14.52
N ASP A 68 -6.86 8.76 15.09
CA ASP A 68 -6.02 9.20 16.21
C ASP A 68 -6.36 8.44 17.51
N ARG A 69 -7.62 8.05 17.70
CA ARG A 69 -8.09 7.34 18.90
C ARG A 69 -7.79 5.84 18.89
N TYR A 70 -7.95 5.17 17.76
CA TYR A 70 -7.87 3.69 17.67
C TYR A 70 -6.60 3.20 16.96
N GLY A 71 -5.83 4.10 16.34
CA GLY A 71 -4.68 3.74 15.51
C GLY A 71 -5.11 3.26 14.12
N VAL A 72 -4.18 3.37 13.16
CA VAL A 72 -4.43 3.09 11.73
C VAL A 72 -5.00 1.69 11.51
N LEU A 73 -4.48 0.67 12.20
CA LEU A 73 -4.91 -0.72 12.02
C LEU A 73 -6.34 -0.99 12.52
N ALA A 74 -6.73 -0.46 13.69
CA ALA A 74 -8.08 -0.67 14.21
C ALA A 74 -9.11 0.16 13.44
N TYR A 75 -8.72 1.32 12.90
CA TYR A 75 -9.56 2.06 11.96
C TYR A 75 -9.78 1.27 10.65
N LEU A 76 -8.70 0.74 10.06
CA LEU A 76 -8.79 -0.14 8.89
C LEU A 76 -9.71 -1.33 9.16
N TRP A 77 -9.63 -1.93 10.36
CA TRP A 77 -10.50 -3.01 10.81
C TRP A 77 -11.99 -2.64 10.81
N SER A 78 -12.35 -1.48 11.39
CA SER A 78 -13.73 -1.03 11.47
C SER A 78 -14.32 -0.66 10.10
N ALA A 79 -13.54 0.05 9.28
CA ALA A 79 -13.97 0.45 7.94
C ALA A 79 -14.22 -0.77 7.04
N VAL A 80 -13.36 -1.79 7.17
CA VAL A 80 -13.47 -3.08 6.52
C VAL A 80 -14.76 -3.82 6.89
N GLN A 81 -15.12 -3.91 8.17
CA GLN A 81 -16.30 -4.68 8.60
C GLN A 81 -17.57 -4.12 7.97
N ASN A 82 -17.66 -2.80 7.82
CA ASN A 82 -18.76 -2.13 7.14
C ASN A 82 -18.78 -2.39 5.63
N LEU A 83 -17.61 -2.62 5.02
CA LEU A 83 -17.46 -2.83 3.57
C LEU A 83 -17.51 -4.31 3.15
N ALA A 84 -17.42 -5.27 4.08
CA ALA A 84 -17.58 -6.70 3.81
C ALA A 84 -18.98 -7.08 3.27
N GLN A 85 -19.95 -6.15 3.34
CA GLN A 85 -21.26 -6.26 2.69
C GLN A 85 -21.29 -5.75 1.23
N SER A 86 -20.16 -5.23 0.72
CA SER A 86 -20.06 -4.75 -0.66
C SER A 86 -19.98 -5.90 -1.65
N GLN A 87 -20.57 -5.72 -2.83
CA GLN A 87 -20.45 -6.69 -3.92
C GLN A 87 -19.09 -6.54 -4.62
N PRO A 88 -18.45 -7.64 -5.04
CA PRO A 88 -17.26 -7.60 -5.90
C PRO A 88 -17.50 -6.78 -7.17
N ALA A 89 -16.45 -6.10 -7.63
CA ALA A 89 -16.42 -5.46 -8.94
C ALA A 89 -15.59 -6.30 -9.91
N ARG A 90 -15.98 -6.25 -11.18
CA ARG A 90 -15.15 -6.73 -12.29
C ARG A 90 -14.17 -5.65 -12.70
N TYR A 91 -12.88 -5.94 -12.59
CA TYR A 91 -11.79 -5.12 -13.08
C TYR A 91 -11.36 -5.57 -14.47
N THR A 92 -11.34 -4.64 -15.41
CA THR A 92 -10.68 -4.84 -16.71
C THR A 92 -9.31 -4.18 -16.65
N LEU A 93 -8.27 -5.00 -16.75
CA LEU A 93 -6.87 -4.61 -16.61
C LEU A 93 -6.20 -4.69 -17.98
N THR A 94 -5.30 -3.75 -18.26
CA THR A 94 -4.29 -3.89 -19.32
C THR A 94 -2.92 -3.79 -18.67
N VAL A 95 -2.21 -4.90 -18.57
CA VAL A 95 -0.93 -5.06 -17.87
C VAL A 95 0.15 -5.26 -18.93
N ASP A 96 1.00 -4.25 -19.15
CA ASP A 96 2.00 -4.22 -20.22
C ASP A 96 1.42 -4.67 -21.59
N GLY A 97 0.25 -4.12 -21.95
CA GLY A 97 -0.45 -4.40 -23.21
C GLY A 97 -1.30 -5.68 -23.21
N LYS A 98 -1.22 -6.53 -22.17
CA LYS A 98 -2.04 -7.74 -22.05
C LYS A 98 -3.35 -7.45 -21.31
N LYS A 99 -4.48 -7.74 -21.97
CA LYS A 99 -5.81 -7.60 -21.34
C LYS A 99 -6.07 -8.76 -20.39
N ILE A 100 -6.53 -8.45 -19.19
CA ILE A 100 -6.86 -9.40 -18.13
C ILE A 100 -8.19 -8.95 -17.51
N GLU A 101 -9.07 -9.90 -17.21
CA GLU A 101 -10.24 -9.65 -16.37
C GLU A 101 -10.01 -10.28 -14.99
N ALA A 102 -10.36 -9.56 -13.94
CA ALA A 102 -10.24 -10.01 -12.56
C ALA A 102 -11.45 -9.54 -11.76
N GLU A 103 -11.93 -10.34 -10.81
CA GLU A 103 -13.02 -9.97 -9.93
C GLU A 103 -12.52 -9.82 -8.49
N GLY A 104 -12.95 -8.76 -7.80
CA GLY A 104 -12.61 -8.56 -6.40
C GLY A 104 -13.25 -7.33 -5.75
N LEU A 105 -13.00 -7.16 -4.45
CA LEU A 105 -13.48 -6.00 -3.67
C LEU A 105 -12.56 -4.79 -3.80
N THR A 106 -11.30 -5.02 -4.16
CA THR A 106 -10.32 -3.96 -4.34
C THR A 106 -9.30 -4.33 -5.39
N CYS A 107 -8.86 -3.34 -6.16
CA CYS A 107 -7.70 -3.41 -7.04
C CYS A 107 -6.69 -2.36 -6.59
N ILE A 108 -5.43 -2.74 -6.43
CA ILE A 108 -4.34 -1.89 -5.96
C ILE A 108 -3.24 -1.94 -7.01
N VAL A 109 -2.70 -0.78 -7.37
CA VAL A 109 -1.48 -0.61 -8.17
C VAL A 109 -0.46 0.05 -7.26
N ALA A 110 0.52 -0.72 -6.78
CA ALA A 110 1.45 -0.32 -5.74
C ALA A 110 2.86 -0.10 -6.29
N ASN A 111 3.50 0.97 -5.82
CA ASN A 111 4.95 1.17 -5.88
C ASN A 111 5.61 0.75 -4.55
N SER A 112 4.90 0.91 -3.43
CA SER A 112 5.34 0.49 -2.09
C SER A 112 4.37 -0.51 -1.48
N GLY A 113 4.91 -1.63 -1.00
CA GLY A 113 4.15 -2.66 -0.30
C GLY A 113 3.86 -2.33 1.17
N ASN A 114 4.65 -1.45 1.78
CA ASN A 114 4.59 -1.13 3.20
C ASN A 114 3.24 -0.59 3.64
N MET A 115 2.77 -1.01 4.81
CA MET A 115 1.52 -0.55 5.41
C MET A 115 1.71 0.44 6.58
N GLY A 116 2.89 1.05 6.69
CA GLY A 116 3.23 2.02 7.73
C GLY A 116 3.80 1.41 9.00
N GLN A 117 4.19 0.13 8.96
CA GLN A 117 4.89 -0.54 10.06
C GLN A 117 6.05 -1.37 9.51
N ALA A 118 7.19 -1.34 10.21
CA ALA A 118 8.37 -2.07 9.79
C ALA A 118 8.06 -3.56 9.61
N GLY A 119 8.35 -4.09 8.42
CA GLY A 119 8.09 -5.48 8.04
C GLY A 119 6.63 -5.80 7.64
N LEU A 120 5.67 -4.90 7.87
CA LEU A 120 4.28 -5.12 7.50
C LEU A 120 4.00 -4.64 6.07
N ASN A 121 3.77 -5.61 5.17
CA ASN A 121 3.55 -5.36 3.75
C ASN A 121 2.20 -5.92 3.28
N LEU A 122 1.64 -5.34 2.21
CA LEU A 122 0.46 -5.84 1.52
C LEU A 122 0.65 -7.29 1.08
N ILE A 123 1.79 -7.56 0.45
CA ILE A 123 2.35 -8.87 0.12
C ILE A 123 3.88 -8.75 0.11
N PRO A 124 4.61 -9.86 0.27
CA PRO A 124 6.06 -9.86 0.12
C PRO A 124 6.46 -9.66 -1.35
N GLY A 125 7.62 -9.01 -1.53
CA GLY A 125 8.29 -8.87 -2.83
C GLY A 125 7.99 -7.59 -3.61
N ILE A 126 7.20 -6.67 -3.07
CA ILE A 126 7.04 -5.32 -3.64
C ILE A 126 8.29 -4.51 -3.28
N ALA A 127 8.91 -3.89 -4.27
CA ALA A 127 10.11 -3.08 -4.11
C ALA A 127 9.91 -1.70 -4.74
N VAL A 128 10.47 -0.67 -4.12
CA VAL A 128 10.34 0.74 -4.56
C VAL A 128 11.42 1.17 -5.55
N ASP A 129 12.28 0.25 -6.00
CA ASP A 129 13.47 0.51 -6.81
C ASP A 129 13.75 -0.58 -7.85
N ASP A 130 12.75 -1.40 -8.20
CA ASP A 130 12.86 -2.49 -9.19
C ASP A 130 12.37 -2.10 -10.60
N GLY A 131 11.84 -0.89 -10.76
CA GLY A 131 11.31 -0.35 -12.00
C GLY A 131 9.96 -0.96 -12.40
N LEU A 132 9.18 -1.49 -11.45
CA LEU A 132 7.89 -2.12 -11.67
C LEU A 132 6.80 -1.55 -10.75
N LEU A 133 5.55 -1.74 -11.17
CA LEU A 133 4.36 -1.58 -10.34
C LEU A 133 3.76 -2.95 -10.06
N ASP A 134 3.31 -3.16 -8.82
CA ASP A 134 2.63 -4.37 -8.38
C ASP A 134 1.11 -4.20 -8.44
N VAL A 135 0.45 -5.02 -9.25
CA VAL A 135 -1.00 -5.03 -9.44
C VAL A 135 -1.62 -6.16 -8.63
N ILE A 136 -2.50 -5.82 -7.70
CA ILE A 136 -3.11 -6.74 -6.75
C ILE A 136 -4.63 -6.63 -6.84
N VAL A 137 -5.32 -7.76 -7.00
CA VAL A 137 -6.78 -7.83 -6.89
C VAL A 137 -7.15 -8.82 -5.79
N ILE A 138 -7.94 -8.35 -4.82
CA ILE A 138 -8.34 -9.14 -3.65
C ILE A 138 -9.83 -9.47 -3.72
N GLY A 139 -10.14 -10.76 -3.75
CA GLY A 139 -11.52 -11.28 -3.77
C GLY A 139 -12.17 -11.34 -2.38
N GLN A 140 -13.51 -11.46 -2.34
CA GLN A 140 -14.30 -11.43 -1.10
C GLN A 140 -13.94 -12.53 -0.09
N GLU A 141 -13.82 -13.79 -0.53
CA GLU A 141 -13.49 -14.90 0.37
C GLU A 141 -12.08 -14.81 0.96
N LYS A 142 -11.16 -14.22 0.19
CA LYS A 142 -9.74 -14.05 0.55
C LYS A 142 -9.54 -12.90 1.52
N LEU A 143 -10.45 -11.92 1.48
CA LEU A 143 -10.50 -10.79 2.39
C LEU A 143 -10.75 -11.27 3.84
N LYS A 144 -11.61 -12.27 4.07
CA LYS A 144 -11.83 -12.84 5.42
C LYS A 144 -10.54 -13.43 6.03
N GLY A 145 -9.73 -14.12 5.22
CA GLY A 145 -8.42 -14.64 5.64
C GLY A 145 -7.42 -13.52 5.93
N PHE A 146 -7.35 -12.53 5.05
CA PHE A 146 -6.60 -11.28 5.27
C PHE A 146 -7.00 -10.60 6.59
N PHE A 147 -8.28 -10.63 6.96
CA PHE A 147 -8.77 -10.06 8.21
C PHE A 147 -8.47 -10.92 9.43
N ALA A 148 -8.63 -12.23 9.37
CA ALA A 148 -8.18 -13.08 10.47
C ALA A 148 -6.70 -12.81 10.81
N ALA A 149 -5.86 -12.69 9.79
CA ALA A 149 -4.46 -12.29 9.90
C ALA A 149 -4.27 -10.89 10.53
N ALA A 150 -5.00 -9.88 10.07
CA ALA A 150 -4.92 -8.52 10.60
C ALA A 150 -5.37 -8.40 12.07
N GLY A 151 -6.37 -9.19 12.50
CA GLY A 151 -6.76 -9.28 13.91
C GLY A 151 -5.64 -9.84 14.79
N SER A 152 -4.90 -10.83 14.29
CA SER A 152 -3.70 -11.33 14.96
C SER A 152 -2.62 -10.25 15.09
N ILE A 153 -2.46 -9.38 14.08
CA ILE A 153 -1.50 -8.27 14.10
C ILE A 153 -1.76 -7.29 15.25
N LEU A 154 -3.01 -6.97 15.57
CA LEU A 154 -3.36 -6.09 16.70
C LEU A 154 -2.88 -6.65 18.05
N GLY A 155 -2.85 -7.98 18.19
CA GLY A 155 -2.31 -8.68 19.36
C GLY A 155 -0.78 -8.68 19.45
N LEU A 156 -0.06 -8.28 18.38
CA LEU A 156 1.41 -8.31 18.33
C LEU A 156 2.07 -7.06 18.94
N ALA A 157 1.29 -6.11 19.48
CA ALA A 157 1.84 -4.92 20.12
C ALA A 157 2.77 -5.24 21.32
N SER A 158 2.52 -6.36 22.01
CA SER A 158 3.32 -6.86 23.13
C SER A 158 4.44 -7.82 22.73
N VAL A 159 4.56 -8.15 21.44
CA VAL A 159 5.56 -9.10 20.91
C VAL A 159 6.85 -8.37 20.55
N GLN A 160 7.99 -9.03 20.74
CA GLN A 160 9.30 -8.49 20.38
C GLN A 160 9.36 -8.13 18.88
N PRO A 161 10.05 -7.04 18.49
CA PRO A 161 10.05 -6.55 17.10
C PRO A 161 10.45 -7.59 16.05
N GLU A 162 11.43 -8.44 16.36
CA GLU A 162 11.94 -9.48 15.45
C GLU A 162 10.90 -10.57 15.20
N GLN A 163 10.27 -11.07 16.27
CA GLN A 163 9.20 -12.06 16.18
C GLN A 163 7.98 -11.50 15.45
N ARG A 164 7.69 -10.21 15.64
CA ARG A 164 6.61 -9.52 14.95
C ARG A 164 6.87 -9.43 13.44
N THR A 165 8.10 -9.15 13.03
CA THR A 165 8.51 -9.13 11.62
C THR A 165 8.39 -10.50 10.96
N ALA A 166 8.80 -11.57 11.64
CA ALA A 166 8.63 -12.94 11.15
C ALA A 166 7.14 -13.29 10.95
N ARG A 167 6.28 -12.93 11.90
CA ARG A 167 4.82 -13.11 11.76
C ARG A 167 4.26 -12.30 10.59
N TYR A 168 4.71 -11.07 10.38
CA TYR A 168 4.28 -10.28 9.22
C TYR A 168 4.70 -10.93 7.89
N ALA A 169 5.89 -11.52 7.82
CA ALA A 169 6.34 -12.24 6.64
C ALA A 169 5.47 -13.48 6.36
N GLU A 170 5.16 -14.28 7.39
CA GLU A 170 4.26 -15.44 7.28
C GLU A 170 2.88 -15.04 6.74
N LEU A 171 2.26 -14.04 7.37
CA LEU A 171 0.96 -13.51 6.92
C LEU A 171 1.02 -12.99 5.48
N GLY A 172 2.11 -12.31 5.14
CA GLY A 172 2.39 -11.84 3.78
C GLY A 172 2.37 -12.98 2.74
N GLN A 173 3.02 -14.11 3.05
CA GLN A 173 3.09 -15.25 2.15
C GLN A 173 1.74 -15.94 1.98
N GLU A 174 0.97 -16.09 3.07
CA GLU A 174 -0.39 -16.61 3.01
C GLU A 174 -1.27 -15.74 2.09
N MET A 175 -1.19 -14.41 2.25
CA MET A 175 -1.90 -13.47 1.39
C MET A 175 -1.47 -13.59 -0.07
N ARG A 176 -0.16 -13.63 -0.36
CA ARG A 176 0.37 -13.78 -1.72
C ARG A 176 -0.15 -15.02 -2.43
N SER A 177 -0.30 -16.14 -1.72
CA SER A 177 -0.81 -17.39 -2.29
C SER A 177 -2.30 -17.33 -2.68
N THR A 178 -3.04 -16.40 -2.08
CA THR A 178 -4.48 -16.29 -2.28
C THR A 178 -4.85 -15.17 -3.25
N ILE A 179 -4.13 -14.06 -3.33
CA ILE A 179 -4.54 -12.95 -4.20
C ILE A 179 -4.28 -13.20 -5.70
N GLN A 180 -4.89 -12.37 -6.56
CA GLN A 180 -4.46 -12.26 -7.95
C GLN A 180 -3.40 -11.17 -8.05
N TYR A 181 -2.29 -11.46 -8.73
CA TYR A 181 -1.08 -10.65 -8.69
C TYR A 181 -0.35 -10.60 -10.04
N TRP A 182 0.13 -9.41 -10.40
CA TRP A 182 0.97 -9.17 -11.57
C TRP A 182 1.98 -8.05 -11.30
N GLN A 183 3.09 -8.03 -12.04
CA GLN A 183 3.99 -6.88 -12.12
C GLN A 183 3.98 -6.30 -13.53
N ALA A 184 4.12 -4.99 -13.64
CA ALA A 184 4.15 -4.29 -14.93
C ALA A 184 4.82 -2.93 -14.87
N LYS A 185 5.25 -2.43 -16.03
CA LYS A 185 5.70 -1.04 -16.18
C LYS A 185 4.55 -0.08 -16.44
N GLN A 186 3.48 -0.57 -17.08
CA GLN A 186 2.27 0.20 -17.38
C GLN A 186 1.02 -0.62 -17.12
N VAL A 187 0.02 0.02 -16.49
CA VAL A 187 -1.23 -0.62 -16.08
C VAL A 187 -2.39 0.31 -16.36
N ALA A 188 -3.39 -0.14 -17.12
CA ALA A 188 -4.68 0.53 -17.20
C ALA A 188 -5.74 -0.28 -16.43
N VAL A 189 -6.58 0.39 -15.63
CA VAL A 189 -7.66 -0.26 -14.87
C VAL A 189 -8.98 0.48 -15.06
N THR A 190 -10.03 -0.28 -15.31
CA THR A 190 -11.43 0.15 -15.18
C THR A 190 -12.21 -0.86 -14.33
N ALA A 191 -13.30 -0.41 -13.69
CA ALA A 191 -14.09 -1.24 -12.79
C ALA A 191 -15.59 -1.15 -13.12
N THR A 192 -16.28 -2.28 -13.07
CA THR A 192 -17.74 -2.40 -13.22
C THR A 192 -18.34 -3.16 -12.03
N PRO A 193 -19.27 -2.57 -11.25
CA PRO A 193 -19.71 -1.18 -11.32
C PRO A 193 -18.58 -0.20 -10.98
N ARG A 194 -18.73 1.07 -11.39
CA ARG A 194 -17.73 2.11 -11.13
C ARG A 194 -17.42 2.19 -9.63
N GLN A 195 -16.14 2.15 -9.30
CA GLN A 195 -15.65 2.26 -7.93
C GLN A 195 -15.06 3.65 -7.67
N ARG A 196 -15.02 4.04 -6.39
CA ARG A 196 -14.16 5.14 -5.94
C ARG A 196 -12.69 4.76 -6.12
N MET A 197 -11.86 5.79 -6.29
CA MET A 197 -10.43 5.65 -6.53
C MET A 197 -9.66 6.57 -5.60
N GLN A 198 -8.45 6.17 -5.21
CA GLN A 198 -7.54 6.98 -4.41
C GLN A 198 -6.11 6.87 -4.91
N SER A 199 -5.29 7.87 -4.61
CA SER A 199 -3.84 7.89 -4.80
C SER A 199 -3.20 8.44 -3.54
N ASP A 200 -2.29 7.69 -2.93
CA ASP A 200 -1.54 8.08 -1.72
C ASP A 200 -2.38 8.66 -0.57
N GLY A 201 -3.63 8.23 -0.45
CA GLY A 201 -4.58 8.69 0.56
C GLY A 201 -5.48 9.86 0.15
N GLU A 202 -5.41 10.31 -1.10
CA GLU A 202 -6.28 11.36 -1.66
C GLU A 202 -7.27 10.76 -2.67
N LEU A 203 -8.51 11.27 -2.68
CA LEU A 203 -9.53 10.78 -3.62
C LEU A 203 -9.24 11.25 -5.05
N LEU A 204 -9.33 10.33 -6.00
CA LEU A 204 -9.18 10.62 -7.41
C LEU A 204 -10.55 10.72 -8.09
N GLU A 205 -10.80 11.84 -8.77
CA GLU A 205 -11.95 12.00 -9.65
C GLU A 205 -11.61 11.48 -11.06
N ALA A 206 -11.70 10.16 -11.24
CA ALA A 206 -11.48 9.53 -12.53
C ALA A 206 -12.46 8.38 -12.81
N THR A 207 -12.64 8.05 -14.09
CA THR A 207 -13.41 6.89 -14.57
C THR A 207 -12.51 5.70 -14.91
N ASN A 208 -11.25 5.98 -15.26
CA ASN A 208 -10.19 5.03 -15.53
C ASN A 208 -8.90 5.50 -14.87
N VAL A 209 -8.03 4.55 -14.54
CA VAL A 209 -6.65 4.87 -14.12
C VAL A 209 -5.69 4.30 -15.15
N HIS A 210 -4.76 5.13 -15.59
CA HIS A 210 -3.60 4.71 -16.34
C HIS A 210 -2.36 5.01 -15.51
N CYS A 211 -1.71 3.94 -15.06
CA CYS A 211 -0.51 4.01 -14.27
C CYS A 211 0.73 3.63 -15.07
N ALA A 212 1.85 4.32 -14.81
CA ALA A 212 3.15 3.98 -15.34
C ALA A 212 4.26 4.27 -14.33
N ILE A 213 5.32 3.48 -14.36
CA ILE A 213 6.49 3.66 -13.48
C ILE A 213 7.53 4.61 -14.10
N GLU A 214 8.11 5.47 -13.27
CA GLU A 214 9.29 6.29 -13.56
C GLU A 214 10.46 5.81 -12.69
N PRO A 215 11.34 4.92 -13.21
CA PRO A 215 12.42 4.36 -12.42
C PRO A 215 13.42 5.40 -11.92
N GLY A 216 13.78 5.34 -10.64
CA GLY A 216 14.77 6.18 -9.97
C GLY A 216 14.46 7.68 -9.96
N ALA A 217 13.19 8.06 -10.17
CA ALA A 217 12.78 9.45 -10.34
C ALA A 217 12.89 10.30 -9.06
N LEU A 218 12.98 9.68 -7.88
CA LEU A 218 13.16 10.35 -6.61
C LEU A 218 14.49 9.96 -5.96
N ARG A 219 15.24 10.94 -5.44
CA ARG A 219 16.47 10.73 -4.67
C ARG A 219 16.19 11.03 -3.21
N VAL A 220 16.38 10.05 -2.33
CA VAL A 220 16.07 10.18 -0.90
C VAL A 220 17.28 9.86 -0.05
N VAL A 221 17.57 10.72 0.93
CA VAL A 221 18.59 10.46 1.96
C VAL A 221 18.01 9.47 2.97
N VAL A 222 18.74 8.39 3.22
CA VAL A 222 18.37 7.30 4.12
C VAL A 222 19.56 6.94 5.02
N PRO A 223 19.35 6.22 6.14
CA PRO A 223 20.46 5.76 6.98
C PRO A 223 21.50 4.96 6.20
N ALA A 224 22.74 4.97 6.66
CA ALA A 224 23.74 4.02 6.18
C ALA A 224 23.28 2.58 6.49
N GLY A 225 23.38 1.70 5.48
CA GLY A 225 23.03 0.28 5.61
C GLY A 225 24.01 -0.51 6.45
#